data_AF-A0AAN6DNW0-F1
#
_entry.id   AF-A0AAN6DNW0-F1
#
_cell.length_a   1.000
_cell.length_b   1.000
_cell.length_c   1.000
_cell.angle_alpha   90.00
_cell.angle_beta   90.00
_cell.angle_gamma   90.00
#
_symmetry.space_group_name_H-M   'P 1'
#
loop_
_entity.id
_entity.type
_entity.pdbx_description
1 polymer ?
#
loop_
_entity_poly.entity_id
_entity_poly.type
_entity_poly.pdbx_seq_one_letter_code
_entity_poly.pdbx_strand_id
1 'polypeptide(L)'
;MKTVIATLFSLPFLLAQLAAAVSIDCDHIRVDNKKFDISKLAGPHSVIVHDTSRPPAEYNTTWSLNLCAPLKKADGIPDADQCPSGTRVCGVVRSWNPADDPEQEHVEVENVIPVAGNFDASTGTSLDPQVSRLKAQDSNADGLQIELNGGYYNKKKQRAIIQLQCDKERTGNDDEERRRKRDDEKDEDKNETTPADSSLTFVSYGPVDGKEAIEVVRFNWRTKYACEDYADSDEARKTGWGFFTWFILIAFLGTAAYLIFGSWLNYNRYGARGWDLLPHGDTIRDLPYLVKDFSKKVVDTVSGGGSRGGYSAV
;
A
#
# COMPACT_ATOMS: atom_id res chain seq x y z
N MET A 1 18.62 -65.95 -16.12
CA MET A 1 19.01 -64.53 -16.19
C MET A 1 17.81 -63.73 -16.68
N LYS A 2 17.14 -62.97 -15.81
CA LYS A 2 15.98 -62.14 -16.16
C LYS A 2 16.43 -60.69 -16.11
N THR A 3 16.45 -60.03 -17.26
CA THR A 3 16.78 -58.61 -17.41
C THR A 3 15.61 -57.76 -16.91
N VAL A 4 15.88 -56.93 -15.90
CA VAL A 4 14.94 -55.92 -15.40
C VAL A 4 15.23 -54.63 -16.16
N ILE A 5 14.28 -54.20 -16.99
CA ILE A 5 14.33 -52.92 -17.70
C ILE A 5 13.82 -51.85 -16.72
N ALA A 6 14.72 -51.00 -16.25
CA ALA A 6 14.38 -49.84 -15.44
C ALA A 6 13.88 -48.71 -16.36
N THR A 7 12.58 -48.47 -16.36
CA THR A 7 11.95 -47.30 -17.01
C THR A 7 12.17 -46.07 -16.12
N LEU A 8 13.06 -45.18 -16.57
CA LEU A 8 13.25 -43.84 -16.01
C LEU A 8 12.02 -42.98 -16.33
N PHE A 9 11.22 -42.68 -15.32
CA PHE A 9 10.15 -41.68 -15.39
C PHE A 9 10.79 -40.28 -15.39
N SER A 10 10.83 -39.63 -16.55
CA SER A 10 11.20 -38.22 -16.68
C SER A 10 10.05 -37.34 -16.20
N LEU A 11 10.24 -36.70 -15.05
CA LEU A 11 9.33 -35.70 -14.50
C LEU A 11 9.44 -34.41 -15.33
N PRO A 12 8.39 -33.92 -16.01
CA PRO A 12 8.46 -32.64 -16.69
C PRO A 12 8.41 -31.52 -15.64
N PHE A 13 9.54 -30.86 -15.43
CA PHE A 13 9.62 -29.61 -14.69
C PHE A 13 8.88 -28.53 -15.51
N LEU A 14 7.59 -28.34 -15.25
CA LEU A 14 6.85 -27.16 -15.68
C LEU A 14 7.37 -25.98 -14.87
N LEU A 15 8.43 -25.34 -15.38
CA LEU A 15 8.77 -23.97 -15.01
C LEU A 15 7.60 -23.09 -15.48
N ALA A 16 6.68 -22.80 -14.57
CA ALA A 16 5.78 -21.67 -14.72
C ALA A 16 6.65 -20.41 -14.84
N GLN A 17 6.85 -19.94 -16.07
CA GLN A 17 7.38 -18.61 -16.32
C GLN A 17 6.34 -17.61 -15.81
N LEU A 18 6.45 -17.27 -14.53
CA LEU A 18 5.88 -16.03 -14.01
C LEU A 18 6.60 -14.90 -14.76
N ALA A 19 5.98 -14.42 -15.84
CA ALA A 19 6.31 -13.10 -16.36
C ALA A 19 5.99 -12.11 -15.22
N ALA A 20 7.01 -11.74 -14.46
CA ALA A 20 6.89 -10.69 -13.48
C ALA A 20 6.56 -9.41 -14.27
N ALA A 21 5.32 -8.95 -14.17
CA ALA A 21 4.99 -7.59 -14.56
C ALA A 21 5.93 -6.69 -13.76
N VAL A 22 6.82 -5.95 -14.44
CA VAL A 22 7.77 -5.07 -13.77
C VAL A 22 6.96 -3.95 -13.13
N SER A 23 6.72 -4.10 -11.82
CA SER A 23 6.08 -3.11 -10.98
C SER A 23 7.12 -2.36 -10.18
N ILE A 24 6.81 -1.12 -9.81
CA ILE A 24 7.61 -0.40 -8.84
C ILE A 24 7.45 -1.05 -7.46
N ASP A 25 8.57 -1.42 -6.84
CA ASP A 25 8.63 -1.88 -5.45
C ASP A 25 8.71 -0.65 -4.54
N CYS A 26 7.54 -0.17 -4.10
CA CYS A 26 7.43 1.05 -3.31
C CYS A 26 8.18 0.98 -1.97
N ASP A 27 8.40 -0.21 -1.43
CA ASP A 27 8.98 -0.42 -0.10
C ASP A 27 10.52 -0.41 -0.16
N HIS A 28 11.10 -0.71 -1.34
CA HIS A 28 12.54 -0.92 -1.51
C HIS A 28 13.12 -0.24 -2.75
N ILE A 29 12.75 1.02 -3.00
CA ILE A 29 13.34 1.79 -4.09
C ILE A 29 14.81 2.06 -3.76
N ARG A 30 15.70 1.70 -4.69
CA ARG A 30 17.15 1.95 -4.59
C ARG A 30 17.66 2.66 -5.83
N VAL A 31 18.19 3.86 -5.63
CA VAL A 31 18.79 4.67 -6.69
C VAL A 31 20.00 5.43 -6.13
N ASP A 32 21.13 5.39 -6.82
CA ASP A 32 22.40 6.02 -6.43
C ASP A 32 22.82 5.77 -4.96
N ASN A 33 22.75 4.52 -4.50
CA ASN A 33 23.04 4.10 -3.12
C ASN A 33 22.13 4.73 -2.04
N LYS A 34 21.04 5.39 -2.42
CA LYS A 34 19.99 5.85 -1.52
C LYS A 34 18.80 4.90 -1.55
N LYS A 35 18.15 4.76 -0.40
CA LYS A 35 16.96 3.93 -0.20
C LYS A 35 15.78 4.84 0.03
N PHE A 36 14.65 4.52 -0.61
CA PHE A 36 13.39 5.22 -0.41
C PHE A 36 12.30 4.19 -0.17
N ASP A 37 11.40 4.51 0.76
CA ASP A 37 10.20 3.77 1.04
C ASP A 37 9.02 4.74 0.87
N ILE A 38 8.29 4.56 -0.23
CA ILE A 38 7.10 5.34 -0.59
C ILE A 38 5.82 4.50 -0.41
N SER A 39 5.90 3.35 0.28
CA SER A 39 4.76 2.47 0.56
C SER A 39 3.61 3.18 1.27
N LYS A 40 3.94 4.24 2.02
CA LYS A 40 2.99 5.09 2.73
C LYS A 40 2.15 5.99 1.82
N LEU A 41 2.55 6.14 0.55
CA LEU A 41 1.75 6.79 -0.48
C LEU A 41 0.83 5.81 -1.23
N ALA A 42 0.83 4.52 -0.86
CA ALA A 42 -0.01 3.52 -1.50
C ALA A 42 -1.50 3.88 -1.35
N GLY A 43 -2.25 3.64 -2.42
CA GLY A 43 -3.67 3.97 -2.49
C GLY A 43 -3.97 4.94 -3.63
N PRO A 44 -5.26 5.14 -3.94
CA PRO A 44 -5.67 6.08 -4.97
C PRO A 44 -5.59 7.53 -4.47
N HIS A 45 -4.81 8.34 -5.16
CA HIS A 45 -4.74 9.79 -4.98
C HIS A 45 -5.30 10.49 -6.22
N SER A 46 -5.99 11.61 -6.04
CA SER A 46 -6.70 12.26 -7.13
C SER A 46 -6.58 13.77 -7.09
N VAL A 47 -6.36 14.40 -8.25
CA VAL A 47 -6.43 15.85 -8.43
C VAL A 47 -7.44 16.17 -9.53
N ILE A 48 -8.23 17.22 -9.35
CA ILE A 48 -9.23 17.68 -10.32
C ILE A 48 -8.71 18.95 -10.99
N VAL A 49 -8.72 18.98 -12.31
CA VAL A 49 -8.39 20.15 -13.12
C VAL A 49 -9.67 20.64 -13.79
N HIS A 50 -10.05 21.87 -13.47
CA HIS A 50 -11.22 22.53 -14.03
C HIS A 50 -10.82 23.40 -15.23
N ASP A 51 -11.47 23.18 -16.38
CA ASP A 51 -11.24 23.88 -17.63
C ASP A 51 -12.53 24.56 -18.10
N THR A 52 -12.49 25.90 -18.14
CA THR A 52 -13.58 26.78 -18.60
C THR A 52 -13.28 27.45 -19.94
N SER A 53 -12.21 27.03 -20.64
CA SER A 53 -11.74 27.71 -21.85
C SER A 53 -12.60 27.45 -23.10
N ARG A 54 -13.56 26.52 -23.02
CA ARG A 54 -14.36 26.02 -24.16
C ARG A 54 -15.88 26.16 -23.93
N PRO A 55 -16.40 27.40 -23.74
CA PRO A 55 -17.84 27.62 -23.50
C PRO A 55 -18.70 27.14 -24.69
N PRO A 56 -19.96 26.75 -24.46
CA PRO A 56 -20.71 26.88 -23.19
C PRO A 56 -20.44 25.76 -22.18
N ALA A 57 -19.77 24.67 -22.58
CA ALA A 57 -19.47 23.57 -21.69
C ALA A 57 -18.23 23.86 -20.83
N GLU A 58 -18.24 23.34 -19.61
CA GLU A 58 -17.08 23.29 -18.72
C GLU A 58 -16.64 21.84 -18.53
N TYR A 59 -15.37 21.65 -18.18
CA TYR A 59 -14.76 20.33 -18.14
C TYR A 59 -14.01 20.13 -16.83
N ASN A 60 -14.23 18.99 -16.19
CA ASN A 60 -13.48 18.53 -15.03
C ASN A 60 -12.69 17.29 -15.43
N THR A 61 -11.37 17.42 -15.43
CA THR A 61 -10.48 16.27 -15.59
C THR A 61 -10.04 15.77 -14.22
N THR A 62 -10.52 14.59 -13.84
CA THR A 62 -10.06 13.91 -12.63
C THR A 62 -8.88 13.03 -12.97
N TRP A 63 -7.69 13.44 -12.52
CA TRP A 63 -6.48 12.63 -12.61
C TRP A 63 -6.35 11.78 -11.35
N SER A 64 -6.39 10.46 -11.51
CA SER A 64 -6.21 9.50 -10.42
C SER A 64 -4.91 8.73 -10.61
N LEU A 65 -4.14 8.57 -9.55
CA LEU A 65 -2.92 7.77 -9.57
C LEU A 65 -2.73 6.92 -8.32
N ASN A 66 -2.14 5.75 -8.50
CA ASN A 66 -1.65 4.88 -7.44
C ASN A 66 -0.31 4.31 -7.88
N LEU A 67 0.77 4.75 -7.22
CA LEU A 67 2.13 4.35 -7.61
C LEU A 67 2.36 2.87 -7.32
N CYS A 68 1.85 2.34 -6.22
CA CYS A 68 2.22 1.01 -5.71
C CYS A 68 1.35 -0.13 -6.24
N ALA A 69 0.10 0.16 -6.63
CA ALA A 69 -0.80 -0.85 -7.20
C ALA A 69 -1.68 -0.27 -8.31
N PRO A 70 -2.26 -1.11 -9.20
CA PRO A 70 -3.31 -0.68 -10.12
C PRO A 70 -4.50 -0.03 -9.39
N LEU A 71 -5.11 0.95 -10.04
CA LEU A 71 -6.37 1.55 -9.61
C LEU A 71 -7.48 0.49 -9.66
N LYS A 72 -8.30 0.46 -8.61
CA LYS A 72 -9.48 -0.40 -8.56
C LYS A 72 -10.60 0.26 -9.36
N LYS A 73 -11.35 -0.55 -10.12
CA LYS A 73 -12.60 -0.13 -10.73
C LYS A 73 -13.63 0.12 -9.62
N ALA A 74 -14.41 1.18 -9.74
CA ALA A 74 -15.48 1.45 -8.77
C ALA A 74 -16.75 0.72 -9.20
N ASP A 75 -17.40 0.06 -8.23
CA ASP A 75 -18.66 -0.64 -8.45
C ASP A 75 -19.77 0.34 -8.86
N GLY A 76 -20.66 -0.10 -9.75
CA GLY A 76 -21.81 0.68 -10.19
C GLY A 76 -21.52 1.76 -11.24
N ILE A 77 -20.27 1.90 -11.68
CA ILE A 77 -19.91 2.78 -12.80
C ILE A 77 -19.65 1.93 -14.04
N PRO A 78 -20.16 2.30 -15.23
CA PRO A 78 -19.92 1.56 -16.47
C PRO A 78 -18.44 1.39 -16.80
N ASP A 79 -18.10 0.24 -17.39
CA ASP A 79 -16.72 -0.08 -17.79
C ASP A 79 -16.13 0.91 -18.79
N ALA A 80 -16.96 1.52 -19.63
CA ALA A 80 -16.55 2.53 -20.62
C ALA A 80 -16.16 3.87 -19.98
N ASP A 81 -16.66 4.14 -18.77
CA ASP A 81 -16.49 5.42 -18.06
C ASP A 81 -15.33 5.39 -17.05
N GLN A 82 -14.55 4.31 -17.08
CA GLN A 82 -13.43 4.08 -16.18
C GLN A 82 -12.22 3.54 -16.93
N CYS A 83 -11.03 3.84 -16.42
CA CYS A 83 -9.83 3.24 -16.97
C CYS A 83 -9.86 1.70 -16.86
N PRO A 84 -9.29 0.99 -17.84
CA PRO A 84 -9.21 -0.46 -17.84
C PRO A 84 -8.37 -0.98 -16.66
N SER A 85 -8.53 -2.27 -16.36
CA SER A 85 -7.73 -2.93 -15.33
C SER A 85 -6.23 -2.86 -15.64
N GLY A 86 -5.41 -2.69 -14.60
CA GLY A 86 -3.96 -2.53 -14.73
C GLY A 86 -3.50 -1.07 -14.83
N THR A 87 -4.41 -0.11 -15.05
CA THR A 87 -4.08 1.33 -15.02
C THR A 87 -3.62 1.76 -13.64
N ARG A 88 -2.50 2.48 -13.57
CA ARG A 88 -1.97 3.14 -12.36
C ARG A 88 -2.13 4.64 -12.39
N VAL A 89 -2.19 5.25 -13.58
CA VAL A 89 -2.44 6.68 -13.78
C VAL A 89 -3.55 6.83 -14.82
N CYS A 90 -4.65 7.45 -14.42
CA CYS A 90 -5.90 7.56 -15.18
C CYS A 90 -6.37 9.02 -15.23
N GLY A 91 -6.80 9.50 -16.39
CA GLY A 91 -7.54 10.75 -16.52
C GLY A 91 -8.98 10.47 -16.94
N VAL A 92 -9.97 10.98 -16.21
CA VAL A 92 -11.38 10.93 -16.61
C VAL A 92 -11.88 12.35 -16.81
N VAL A 93 -12.29 12.67 -18.04
CA VAL A 93 -12.81 13.98 -18.41
C VAL A 93 -14.32 13.93 -18.34
N ARG A 94 -14.91 14.80 -17.52
CA ARG A 94 -16.35 15.03 -17.46
C ARG A 94 -16.68 16.40 -17.99
N SER A 95 -17.81 16.53 -18.67
CA SER A 95 -18.33 17.82 -19.10
C SER A 95 -19.76 18.05 -18.62
N TRP A 96 -20.10 19.32 -18.47
CA TRP A 96 -21.47 19.78 -18.22
C TRP A 96 -21.63 21.19 -18.80
N ASN A 97 -22.88 21.62 -19.00
CA ASN A 97 -23.19 23.00 -19.29
C ASN A 97 -23.68 23.68 -18.00
N PRO A 98 -22.92 24.62 -17.40
CA PRO A 98 -23.32 25.28 -16.15
C PRO A 98 -24.66 26.03 -16.24
N ALA A 99 -25.10 26.42 -17.45
CA ALA A 99 -26.38 27.09 -17.65
C ALA A 99 -27.58 26.12 -17.54
N ASP A 100 -27.39 24.87 -17.96
CA ASP A 100 -28.46 23.86 -18.01
C ASP A 100 -28.42 22.93 -16.79
N ASP A 101 -27.22 22.64 -16.28
CA ASP A 101 -26.97 21.73 -15.15
C ASP A 101 -26.01 22.38 -14.14
N PRO A 102 -26.46 23.41 -13.38
CA PRO A 102 -25.63 24.09 -12.40
C PRO A 102 -25.23 23.20 -11.23
N GLU A 103 -25.98 22.13 -10.97
CA GLU A 103 -25.76 21.21 -9.85
C GLU A 103 -24.94 19.95 -10.24
N GLN A 104 -24.56 19.81 -11.51
CA GLN A 104 -23.80 18.67 -12.06
C GLN A 104 -24.50 17.32 -11.86
N GLU A 105 -25.83 17.28 -11.93
CA GLU A 105 -26.61 16.04 -11.81
C GLU A 105 -26.49 15.15 -13.05
N HIS A 106 -26.23 15.74 -14.22
CA HIS A 106 -26.23 15.10 -15.54
C HIS A 106 -24.87 15.27 -16.25
N VAL A 107 -23.77 15.05 -15.52
CA VAL A 107 -22.42 15.08 -16.08
C VAL A 107 -22.17 13.93 -17.06
N GLU A 108 -21.62 14.25 -18.22
CA GLU A 108 -21.22 13.26 -19.23
C GLU A 108 -19.73 12.91 -19.09
N VAL A 109 -19.38 11.62 -19.23
CA VAL A 109 -17.98 11.19 -19.33
C VAL A 109 -17.56 11.21 -20.79
N GLU A 110 -16.73 12.18 -21.15
CA GLU A 110 -16.30 12.35 -22.54
C GLU A 110 -15.09 11.50 -22.90
N ASN A 111 -14.12 11.41 -21.99
CA ASN A 111 -12.84 10.78 -22.27
C ASN A 111 -12.32 10.02 -21.05
N VAL A 112 -11.77 8.83 -21.32
CA VAL A 112 -11.06 8.01 -20.37
C VAL A 112 -9.65 7.78 -20.91
N ILE A 113 -8.64 8.29 -20.20
CA ILE A 113 -7.25 8.37 -20.62
C ILE A 113 -6.39 7.44 -19.74
N PRO A 114 -6.10 6.20 -20.17
CA PRO A 114 -5.23 5.28 -19.43
C PRO A 114 -3.74 5.63 -19.65
N VAL A 115 -3.23 6.59 -18.89
CA VAL A 115 -1.91 7.17 -19.17
C VAL A 115 -0.74 6.23 -18.85
N ALA A 116 -0.81 5.50 -17.74
CA ALA A 116 0.24 4.56 -17.36
C ALA A 116 -0.35 3.36 -16.62
N GLY A 117 0.22 2.17 -16.84
CA GLY A 117 -0.31 0.94 -16.26
C GLY A 117 0.41 -0.32 -16.75
N ASN A 118 0.14 -1.42 -16.06
CA ASN A 118 0.59 -2.75 -16.47
C ASN A 118 -0.39 -3.29 -17.52
N PHE A 119 -0.12 -3.03 -18.79
CA PHE A 119 -0.97 -3.45 -19.91
C PHE A 119 -0.41 -4.67 -20.65
N ASP A 120 0.54 -5.39 -20.03
CA ASP A 120 1.24 -6.55 -20.61
C ASP A 120 0.24 -7.60 -21.13
N ALA A 121 -0.82 -7.87 -20.36
CA ALA A 121 -1.84 -8.85 -20.72
C ALA A 121 -2.85 -8.37 -21.78
N SER A 122 -2.97 -7.05 -22.02
CA SER A 122 -4.00 -6.48 -22.90
C SER A 122 -3.42 -5.96 -24.21
N THR A 123 -2.40 -5.10 -24.15
CA THR A 123 -1.76 -4.47 -25.32
C THR A 123 -0.31 -4.87 -25.48
N GLY A 124 0.23 -5.72 -24.59
CA GLY A 124 1.65 -6.08 -24.58
C GLY A 124 2.58 -4.94 -24.14
N THR A 125 2.02 -3.88 -23.54
CA THR A 125 2.80 -2.72 -23.09
C THR A 125 3.05 -2.80 -21.59
N SER A 126 4.33 -2.79 -21.21
CA SER A 126 4.72 -2.84 -19.81
C SER A 126 4.81 -1.45 -19.18
N LEU A 127 4.62 -1.39 -17.86
CA LEU A 127 4.77 -0.15 -17.09
C LEU A 127 6.21 0.37 -17.12
N ASP A 128 7.19 -0.54 -17.10
CA ASP A 128 8.64 -0.29 -17.09
C ASP A 128 9.04 0.97 -16.30
N PRO A 129 8.88 0.95 -14.96
CA PRO A 129 9.11 2.12 -14.12
C PRO A 129 10.59 2.51 -14.12
N GLN A 130 10.87 3.78 -14.46
CA GLN A 130 12.20 4.37 -14.40
C GLN A 130 12.25 5.36 -13.25
N VAL A 131 13.17 5.13 -12.30
CA VAL A 131 13.32 5.98 -11.11
C VAL A 131 14.69 6.65 -11.13
N SER A 132 14.70 7.96 -10.96
CA SER A 132 15.91 8.78 -10.88
C SER A 132 15.82 9.78 -9.72
N ARG A 133 16.97 10.26 -9.23
CA ARG A 133 17.00 11.32 -8.21
C ARG A 133 16.87 12.69 -8.85
N LEU A 134 16.11 13.57 -8.23
CA LEU A 134 16.00 14.97 -8.67
C LEU A 134 17.36 15.69 -8.60
N LYS A 135 18.23 15.28 -7.67
CA LYS A 135 19.62 15.77 -7.56
C LYS A 135 20.47 15.56 -8.81
N ALA A 136 20.12 14.61 -9.67
CA ALA A 136 20.82 14.42 -10.94
C ALA A 136 20.54 15.56 -11.95
N GLN A 137 19.42 16.28 -11.78
CA GLN A 137 19.02 17.40 -12.64
C GLN A 137 19.35 18.76 -12.01
N ASP A 138 19.10 18.92 -10.71
CA ASP A 138 19.41 20.13 -9.94
C ASP A 138 19.99 19.73 -8.58
N SER A 139 21.21 20.19 -8.26
CA SER A 139 21.89 19.88 -7.00
C SER A 139 21.11 20.28 -5.74
N ASN A 140 20.17 21.22 -5.87
CA ASN A 140 19.33 21.70 -4.75
C ASN A 140 17.99 20.94 -4.65
N ALA A 141 17.62 20.15 -5.65
CA ALA A 141 16.36 19.43 -5.67
C ALA A 141 16.48 18.07 -4.99
N ASP A 142 15.83 17.89 -3.84
CA ASP A 142 15.78 16.61 -3.11
C ASP A 142 14.49 15.86 -3.40
N GLY A 143 14.59 14.57 -3.76
CA GLY A 143 13.44 13.77 -4.15
C GLY A 143 13.70 12.78 -5.29
N LEU A 144 12.60 12.24 -5.83
CA LEU A 144 12.58 11.23 -6.88
C LEU A 144 11.76 11.69 -8.09
N GLN A 145 12.22 11.38 -9.30
CA GLN A 145 11.40 11.37 -10.50
C GLN A 145 11.10 9.92 -10.87
N ILE A 146 9.81 9.61 -10.97
CA ILE A 146 9.30 8.31 -11.39
C ILE A 146 8.64 8.48 -12.75
N GLU A 147 9.16 7.81 -13.76
CA GLU A 147 8.54 7.72 -15.08
C GLU A 147 7.86 6.37 -15.23
N LEU A 148 6.58 6.41 -15.61
CA LEU A 148 5.75 5.23 -15.82
C LEU A 148 5.25 5.24 -17.26
N ASN A 149 5.51 4.16 -17.99
CA ASN A 149 5.01 4.01 -19.34
C ASN A 149 3.56 3.49 -19.32
N GLY A 150 2.80 3.86 -20.33
CA GLY A 150 1.49 3.31 -20.61
C GLY A 150 1.40 2.80 -22.04
N GLY A 151 0.17 2.50 -22.44
CA GLY A 151 -0.15 2.06 -23.79
C GLY A 151 -0.31 3.23 -24.77
N TYR A 152 -1.30 3.09 -25.63
CA TYR A 152 -1.66 4.10 -26.61
C TYR A 152 -3.04 4.67 -26.28
N TYR A 153 -3.17 5.98 -26.40
CA TYR A 153 -4.44 6.69 -26.38
C TYR A 153 -4.48 7.60 -27.61
N ASN A 154 -5.58 7.55 -28.38
CA ASN A 154 -5.71 8.29 -29.64
C ASN A 154 -4.49 8.17 -30.58
N LYS A 155 -3.95 6.95 -30.72
CA LYS A 155 -2.76 6.59 -31.53
C LYS A 155 -1.44 7.23 -31.06
N LYS A 156 -1.42 7.89 -29.91
CA LYS A 156 -0.22 8.46 -29.29
C LYS A 156 0.19 7.61 -28.10
N LYS A 157 1.50 7.39 -27.94
CA LYS A 157 2.03 6.71 -26.75
C LYS A 157 1.80 7.58 -25.53
N GLN A 158 1.52 6.96 -24.40
CA GLN A 158 1.26 7.66 -23.14
C GLN A 158 2.37 7.40 -22.12
N ARG A 159 2.71 8.42 -21.34
CA ARG A 159 3.66 8.33 -20.23
C ARG A 159 3.24 9.24 -19.09
N ALA A 160 3.48 8.81 -17.86
CA ALA A 160 3.36 9.64 -16.68
C ALA A 160 4.74 9.93 -16.08
N ILE A 161 4.96 11.18 -15.67
CA ILE A 161 6.13 11.61 -14.93
C ILE A 161 5.64 12.19 -13.60
N ILE A 162 6.06 11.58 -12.50
CA ILE A 162 5.71 11.99 -11.15
C ILE A 162 7.00 12.44 -10.47
N GLN A 163 7.09 13.71 -10.10
CA GLN A 163 8.19 14.24 -9.30
C GLN A 163 7.79 14.27 -7.83
N LEU A 164 8.31 13.33 -7.05
CA LEU A 164 8.20 13.32 -5.61
C LEU A 164 9.24 14.29 -5.05
N GLN A 165 8.81 15.41 -4.47
CA GLN A 165 9.67 16.44 -3.88
C GLN A 165 9.72 16.24 -2.36
N CYS A 166 10.93 16.30 -1.79
CA CYS A 166 11.09 16.23 -0.34
C CYS A 166 10.39 17.40 0.34
N ASP A 167 9.46 17.08 1.24
CA ASP A 167 8.82 18.02 2.14
C ASP A 167 8.61 17.32 3.49
N LYS A 168 9.43 17.68 4.48
CA LYS A 168 9.47 16.99 5.78
C LYS A 168 8.16 17.12 6.58
N GLU A 169 7.38 18.16 6.31
CA GLU A 169 6.15 18.46 7.03
C GLU A 169 4.92 17.78 6.42
N ARG A 170 5.03 17.28 5.18
CA ARG A 170 3.90 16.68 4.45
C ARG A 170 4.03 15.16 4.37
N THR A 171 2.97 14.45 4.72
CA THR A 171 2.90 12.99 4.49
C THR A 171 2.73 12.70 2.99
N GLY A 172 2.08 13.60 2.26
CA GLY A 172 1.68 13.35 0.88
C GLY A 172 0.27 12.77 0.75
N ASN A 173 -0.43 12.54 1.87
CA ASN A 173 -1.77 11.93 1.91
C ASN A 173 -2.85 12.92 2.41
N ASP A 174 -2.62 14.22 2.25
CA ASP A 174 -3.45 15.28 2.84
C ASP A 174 -4.93 15.15 2.47
N ASP A 175 -5.24 14.74 1.24
CA ASP A 175 -6.63 14.59 0.78
C ASP A 175 -7.35 13.40 1.44
N GLU A 176 -6.62 12.32 1.75
CA GLU A 176 -7.17 11.19 2.50
C GLU A 176 -7.38 11.56 3.97
N GLU A 177 -6.41 12.25 4.58
CA GLU A 177 -6.52 12.75 5.96
C GLU A 177 -7.70 13.72 6.10
N ARG A 178 -7.94 14.58 5.11
CA ARG A 178 -9.11 15.48 5.06
C ARG A 178 -10.43 14.72 4.93
N ARG A 179 -10.51 13.72 4.05
CA ARG A 179 -11.73 12.89 3.90
C ARG A 179 -12.08 12.20 5.21
N ARG A 180 -11.08 11.60 5.89
CA ARG A 180 -11.28 10.95 7.19
C ARG A 180 -11.80 11.93 8.25
N LYS A 181 -11.21 13.13 8.34
CA LYS A 181 -11.69 14.17 9.28
C LYS A 181 -13.13 14.60 9.01
N ARG A 182 -13.51 14.71 7.73
CA ARG A 182 -14.87 15.07 7.33
C ARG A 182 -15.91 13.99 7.62
N ASP A 183 -15.51 12.71 7.59
CA ASP A 183 -16.39 11.60 7.94
C ASP A 183 -16.61 11.49 9.47
N ASP A 184 -15.64 11.94 10.27
CA ASP A 184 -15.70 11.94 11.74
C ASP A 184 -16.42 13.18 12.31
N GLU A 185 -16.34 14.34 11.64
CA GLU A 185 -16.97 15.59 12.05
C GLU A 185 -18.19 15.92 11.17
N LYS A 186 -19.40 15.75 11.72
CA LYS A 186 -20.69 16.12 11.09
C LYS A 186 -20.92 17.64 10.97
N ASP A 187 -19.89 18.46 10.83
CA ASP A 187 -20.05 19.92 10.78
C ASP A 187 -19.37 20.59 9.58
N GLU A 188 -20.08 21.57 9.04
CA GLU A 188 -19.91 22.21 7.73
C GLU A 188 -18.82 23.29 7.71
N ASP A 189 -17.56 22.99 8.00
CA ASP A 189 -16.49 23.97 7.75
C ASP A 189 -15.94 23.81 6.33
N LYS A 190 -16.63 24.48 5.38
CA LYS A 190 -16.15 24.74 4.01
C LYS A 190 -14.99 25.74 4.04
N ASN A 191 -13.83 25.31 4.52
CA ASN A 191 -12.61 26.05 4.27
C ASN A 191 -12.10 25.64 2.87
N GLU A 192 -12.49 26.42 1.86
CA GLU A 192 -12.00 26.29 0.48
C GLU A 192 -10.48 26.40 0.48
N THR A 193 -9.81 25.25 0.48
CA THR A 193 -8.36 25.20 0.44
C THR A 193 -7.93 25.31 -1.01
N THR A 194 -7.09 26.29 -1.29
CA THR A 194 -6.61 26.54 -2.65
C THR A 194 -5.74 25.37 -3.15
N PRO A 195 -5.68 25.11 -4.47
CA PRO A 195 -4.87 24.03 -5.07
C PRO A 195 -3.38 24.05 -4.66
N ALA A 196 -2.88 25.20 -4.19
CA ALA A 196 -1.50 25.39 -3.76
C ALA A 196 -1.13 24.66 -2.44
N ASP A 197 -2.12 24.21 -1.66
CA ASP A 197 -1.90 23.54 -0.38
C ASP A 197 -2.11 22.02 -0.43
N SER A 198 -2.48 21.45 -1.60
CA SER A 198 -2.45 19.98 -1.75
C SER A 198 -1.02 19.49 -1.98
N SER A 199 -0.66 18.37 -1.34
CA SER A 199 0.60 17.68 -1.62
C SER A 199 0.74 17.25 -3.08
N LEU A 200 -0.35 16.79 -3.71
CA LEU A 200 -0.36 16.30 -5.08
C LEU A 200 -0.92 17.39 -6.01
N THR A 201 -0.15 17.77 -7.02
CA THR A 201 -0.51 18.83 -7.96
C THR A 201 -0.29 18.39 -9.40
N PHE A 202 -1.24 18.76 -10.26
CA PHE A 202 -1.13 18.59 -11.70
C PHE A 202 -0.24 19.70 -12.29
N VAL A 203 0.70 19.34 -13.17
CA VAL A 203 1.59 20.28 -13.85
C VAL A 203 1.14 20.50 -15.28
N SER A 204 1.05 19.43 -16.07
CA SER A 204 0.64 19.51 -17.47
C SER A 204 0.27 18.14 -18.04
N TYR A 205 -0.47 18.15 -19.15
CA TYR A 205 -0.69 17.02 -20.03
C TYR A 205 -0.59 17.50 -21.47
N GLY A 206 0.28 16.88 -22.27
CA GLY A 206 0.44 17.29 -23.66
C GLY A 206 1.56 16.57 -24.39
N PRO A 207 1.73 16.88 -25.69
CA PRO A 207 2.77 16.28 -26.51
C PRO A 207 4.16 16.74 -26.05
N VAL A 208 5.15 15.87 -26.19
CA VAL A 208 6.57 16.21 -26.01
C VAL A 208 7.28 16.11 -27.36
N ASP A 209 8.14 17.07 -27.65
CA ASP A 209 8.93 17.09 -28.88
C ASP A 209 9.82 15.85 -28.96
N GLY A 210 9.75 15.14 -30.08
CA GLY A 210 10.48 13.90 -30.28
C GLY A 210 10.19 13.23 -31.61
N LYS A 211 10.91 12.14 -31.89
CA LYS A 211 10.70 11.32 -33.09
C LYS A 211 9.40 10.51 -33.02
N GLU A 212 8.90 10.26 -31.82
CA GLU A 212 7.67 9.51 -31.58
C GLU A 212 6.59 10.44 -31.01
N ALA A 213 5.33 10.24 -31.42
CA ALA A 213 4.20 10.97 -30.86
C ALA A 213 3.85 10.43 -29.46
N ILE A 214 4.41 11.08 -28.44
CA ILE A 214 4.20 10.74 -27.02
C ILE A 214 3.48 11.91 -26.34
N GLU A 215 2.42 11.60 -25.61
CA GLU A 215 1.80 12.53 -24.66
C GLU A 215 2.22 12.17 -23.24
N VAL A 216 2.59 13.19 -22.48
CA VAL A 216 3.13 13.04 -21.14
C VAL A 216 2.27 13.82 -20.17
N VAL A 217 1.79 13.15 -19.13
CA VAL A 217 1.22 13.81 -17.96
C VAL A 217 2.32 14.02 -16.91
N ARG A 218 2.33 15.20 -16.28
CA ARG A 218 3.30 15.57 -15.26
C ARG A 218 2.59 15.93 -13.96
N PHE A 219 3.06 15.34 -12.87
CA PHE A 219 2.60 15.63 -11.52
C PHE A 219 3.77 16.01 -10.62
N ASN A 220 3.53 16.95 -9.71
CA ASN A 220 4.41 17.22 -8.57
C ASN A 220 3.72 16.70 -7.31
N TRP A 221 4.47 15.98 -6.47
CA TRP A 221 3.94 15.43 -5.23
C TRP A 221 4.93 15.70 -4.09
N ARG A 222 4.52 16.52 -3.14
CA ARG A 222 5.32 16.83 -1.95
C ARG A 222 5.11 15.80 -0.86
N THR A 223 6.19 15.25 -0.33
CA THR A 223 6.11 14.21 0.70
C THR A 223 7.45 14.01 1.40
N LYS A 224 7.40 13.74 2.70
CA LYS A 224 8.57 13.38 3.50
C LYS A 224 9.21 12.06 3.08
N TYR A 225 8.43 11.16 2.47
CA TYR A 225 8.91 9.86 1.98
C TYR A 225 9.89 10.00 0.80
N ALA A 226 9.94 11.16 0.16
CA ALA A 226 10.89 11.48 -0.90
C ALA A 226 12.22 12.06 -0.37
N CYS A 227 12.32 12.38 0.92
CA CYS A 227 13.53 12.93 1.50
C CYS A 227 14.61 11.85 1.67
N GLU A 228 15.83 12.13 1.23
CA GLU A 228 16.94 11.16 1.28
C GLU A 228 17.35 10.75 2.70
N ASP A 229 17.07 11.59 3.69
CA ASP A 229 17.36 11.36 5.11
C ASP A 229 16.18 10.72 5.86
N TYR A 230 15.00 10.60 5.24
CA TYR A 230 13.83 10.03 5.88
C TYR A 230 14.01 8.55 6.24
N ALA A 231 14.62 7.77 5.34
CA ALA A 231 14.87 6.34 5.57
C ALA A 231 15.75 6.06 6.81
N ASP A 232 16.61 7.02 7.19
CA ASP A 232 17.49 6.92 8.36
C ASP A 232 16.88 7.57 9.62
N SER A 233 15.70 8.19 9.50
CA SER A 233 15.02 8.89 10.60
C SER A 233 14.46 7.93 11.66
N ASP A 234 14.34 8.42 12.89
CA ASP A 234 13.71 7.68 13.98
C ASP A 234 12.23 7.37 13.69
N GLU A 235 11.57 8.19 12.87
CA GLU A 235 10.18 7.99 12.47
C GLU A 235 10.05 6.75 11.58
N ALA A 236 10.91 6.60 10.56
CA ALA A 236 10.91 5.42 9.69
C ALA A 236 11.13 4.12 10.51
N ARG A 237 12.04 4.15 11.49
CA ARG A 237 12.37 2.98 12.33
C ARG A 237 11.22 2.50 13.22
N LYS A 238 10.34 3.40 13.68
CA LYS A 238 9.20 3.04 14.54
C LYS A 238 8.14 2.19 13.84
N THR A 239 8.17 2.13 12.51
CA THR A 239 7.16 1.44 11.70
C THR A 239 7.41 -0.08 11.58
N GLY A 240 8.59 -0.57 12.00
CA GLY A 240 8.92 -2.00 11.97
C GLY A 240 8.14 -2.80 13.02
N TRP A 241 7.58 -3.95 12.60
CA TRP A 241 6.90 -4.90 13.47
C TRP A 241 7.81 -5.28 14.65
N GLY A 242 7.52 -4.74 15.83
CA GLY A 242 8.44 -4.76 16.96
C GLY A 242 8.80 -6.18 17.42
N PHE A 243 9.99 -6.30 18.03
CA PHE A 243 10.51 -7.53 18.63
C PHE A 243 9.47 -8.34 19.42
N PHE A 244 8.57 -7.64 20.14
CA PHE A 244 7.54 -8.28 20.95
C PHE A 244 6.56 -9.12 20.12
N THR A 245 6.17 -8.64 18.94
CA THR A 245 5.24 -9.35 18.07
C THR A 245 5.89 -10.55 17.37
N TRP A 246 7.17 -10.44 17.01
CA TRP A 246 7.95 -11.57 16.51
C TRP A 246 8.17 -12.64 17.59
N PHE A 247 8.48 -12.23 18.83
CA PHE A 247 8.58 -13.13 19.98
C PHE A 247 7.26 -13.87 20.23
N ILE A 248 6.12 -13.15 20.21
CA ILE A 248 4.79 -13.76 20.35
C ILE A 248 4.54 -14.77 19.23
N LEU A 249 4.87 -14.44 17.97
CA LEU A 249 4.66 -15.35 16.86
C LEU A 249 5.50 -16.63 17.01
N ILE A 250 6.77 -16.52 17.40
CA ILE A 250 7.63 -17.68 17.66
C ILE A 250 7.11 -18.52 18.82
N ALA A 251 6.72 -17.88 19.93
CA ALA A 251 6.16 -18.58 21.08
C ALA A 251 4.86 -19.32 20.69
N PHE A 252 4.01 -18.69 19.88
CA PHE A 252 2.79 -19.29 19.37
C PHE A 252 3.06 -20.49 18.46
N LEU A 253 3.94 -20.33 17.45
CA LEU A 253 4.32 -21.42 16.55
C LEU A 253 5.02 -22.57 17.28
N GLY A 254 5.89 -22.26 18.24
CA GLY A 254 6.57 -23.26 19.07
C GLY A 254 5.58 -24.06 19.92
N THR A 255 4.62 -23.37 20.55
CA THR A 255 3.56 -24.02 21.34
C THR A 255 2.66 -24.88 20.44
N ALA A 256 2.26 -24.37 19.27
CA ALA A 256 1.47 -25.14 18.31
C ALA A 256 2.21 -26.38 17.83
N ALA A 257 3.49 -26.26 17.46
CA ALA A 257 4.33 -27.39 17.06
C ALA A 257 4.47 -28.42 18.17
N TYR A 258 4.67 -27.97 19.41
CA TYR A 258 4.73 -28.83 20.60
C TYR A 258 3.43 -29.61 20.81
N LEU A 259 2.28 -28.94 20.73
CA LEU A 259 0.97 -29.58 20.89
C LEU A 259 0.66 -30.57 19.77
N ILE A 260 0.91 -30.20 18.50
CA ILE A 260 0.65 -31.06 17.35
C ILE A 260 1.55 -32.30 17.37
N PHE A 261 2.86 -32.09 17.52
CA PHE A 261 3.82 -33.20 17.50
C PHE A 261 3.67 -34.10 18.73
N GLY A 262 3.49 -33.52 19.91
CA GLY A 262 3.29 -34.27 21.13
C GLY A 262 1.96 -35.06 21.14
N SER A 263 0.88 -34.45 20.63
CA SER A 263 -0.40 -35.15 20.45
C SER A 263 -0.29 -36.30 19.45
N TRP A 264 0.42 -36.11 18.35
CA TRP A 264 0.68 -37.15 17.35
C TRP A 264 1.51 -38.31 17.93
N LEU A 265 2.53 -38.00 18.73
CA LEU A 265 3.37 -39.01 19.40
C LEU A 265 2.57 -39.79 20.46
N ASN A 266 1.75 -39.09 21.27
CA ASN A 266 0.86 -39.73 22.23
C ASN A 266 -0.20 -40.62 21.57
N TYR A 267 -0.77 -40.17 20.45
CA TYR A 267 -1.74 -40.93 19.67
C TYR A 267 -1.11 -42.19 19.03
N ASN A 268 0.04 -42.06 18.36
CA ASN A 268 0.65 -43.16 17.62
C ASN A 268 1.38 -44.17 18.51
N ARG A 269 2.01 -43.72 19.61
CA ARG A 269 2.83 -44.60 20.45
C ARG A 269 2.09 -45.15 21.67
N TYR A 270 1.16 -44.38 22.23
CA TYR A 270 0.44 -44.76 23.46
C TYR A 270 -1.06 -45.00 23.24
N GLY A 271 -1.61 -44.72 22.04
CA GLY A 271 -3.03 -44.95 21.74
C GLY A 271 -3.97 -44.08 22.58
N ALA A 272 -3.45 -43.01 23.18
CA ALA A 272 -4.19 -42.08 24.01
C ALA A 272 -5.36 -41.46 23.22
N ARG A 273 -6.47 -41.15 23.91
CA ARG A 273 -7.67 -40.54 23.32
C ARG A 273 -8.21 -39.44 24.21
N GLY A 274 -8.82 -38.44 23.59
CA GLY A 274 -9.41 -37.31 24.31
C GLY A 274 -8.33 -36.40 24.93
N TRP A 275 -8.50 -36.08 26.21
CA TRP A 275 -7.68 -35.07 26.91
C TRP A 275 -6.24 -35.51 27.21
N ASP A 276 -5.97 -36.82 27.14
CA ASP A 276 -4.64 -37.43 27.32
C ASP A 276 -3.72 -37.26 26.09
N LEU A 277 -4.25 -36.72 24.98
CA LEU A 277 -3.40 -36.34 23.82
C LEU A 277 -2.50 -35.15 24.14
N LEU A 278 -2.93 -34.22 24.99
CA LEU A 278 -2.20 -32.99 25.24
C LEU A 278 -0.97 -33.26 26.11
N PRO A 279 0.25 -32.98 25.61
CA PRO A 279 1.45 -33.13 26.40
C PRO A 279 1.38 -32.26 27.66
N HIS A 280 1.58 -32.87 28.84
CA HIS A 280 1.45 -32.20 30.14
C HIS A 280 0.08 -31.53 30.38
N GLY A 281 -1.01 -32.12 29.88
CA GLY A 281 -2.39 -31.63 30.08
C GLY A 281 -2.73 -31.29 31.54
N ASP A 282 -2.24 -32.07 32.52
CA ASP A 282 -2.43 -31.80 33.96
C ASP A 282 -1.93 -30.39 34.35
N THR A 283 -0.76 -29.98 33.87
CA THR A 283 -0.22 -28.63 34.14
C THR A 283 -1.01 -27.52 33.45
N ILE A 284 -1.57 -27.79 32.26
CA ILE A 284 -2.43 -26.86 31.53
C ILE A 284 -3.75 -26.65 32.28
N ARG A 285 -4.27 -27.71 32.90
CA ARG A 285 -5.49 -27.64 33.72
C ARG A 285 -5.30 -26.83 35.00
N ASP A 286 -4.08 -26.87 35.55
CA ASP A 286 -3.72 -26.18 36.79
C ASP A 286 -3.26 -24.73 36.57
N LEU A 287 -2.89 -24.37 35.34
CA LEU A 287 -2.46 -23.03 34.93
C LEU A 287 -3.40 -21.88 35.35
N PRO A 288 -4.73 -21.93 35.17
CA PRO A 288 -5.62 -20.85 35.61
C PRO A 288 -5.61 -20.65 37.13
N TYR A 289 -5.38 -21.71 37.91
CA TYR A 289 -5.31 -21.64 39.37
C TYR A 289 -3.97 -21.04 39.81
N LEU A 290 -2.86 -21.44 39.17
CA LEU A 290 -1.53 -20.87 39.42
C LEU A 290 -1.47 -19.37 39.07
N VAL A 291 -2.07 -18.95 37.96
CA VAL A 291 -2.14 -17.53 37.56
C VAL A 291 -3.02 -16.72 38.50
N LYS A 292 -4.13 -17.29 39.00
CA LYS A 292 -4.98 -16.65 40.01
C LYS A 292 -4.25 -16.45 41.33
N ASP A 293 -3.47 -17.41 41.78
CA ASP A 293 -2.73 -17.32 43.04
C ASP A 293 -1.51 -16.40 42.92
N PHE A 294 -0.86 -16.37 41.75
CA PHE A 294 0.21 -15.43 41.45
C PHE A 294 -0.30 -14.00 41.35
N SER A 295 -1.42 -13.77 40.64
CA SER A 295 -2.04 -12.44 40.52
C SER A 295 -2.53 -11.91 41.87
N LYS A 296 -3.13 -12.75 42.72
CA LYS A 296 -3.47 -12.37 44.10
C LYS A 296 -2.24 -11.95 44.91
N LYS A 297 -1.15 -12.73 44.87
CA LYS A 297 0.11 -12.38 45.57
C LYS A 297 0.74 -11.09 45.05
N VAL A 298 0.72 -10.86 43.73
CA VAL A 298 1.25 -9.64 43.13
C VAL A 298 0.39 -8.44 43.52
N VAL A 299 -0.94 -8.58 43.52
CA VAL A 299 -1.86 -7.55 44.01
C VAL A 299 -1.59 -7.27 45.49
N ASP A 300 -1.51 -8.28 46.36
CA ASP A 300 -1.25 -8.09 47.79
C ASP A 300 0.12 -7.44 48.08
N THR A 301 1.11 -7.69 47.21
CA THR A 301 2.46 -7.10 47.31
C THR A 301 2.50 -5.66 46.80
N VAL A 302 1.72 -5.33 45.76
CA VAL A 302 1.68 -3.99 45.14
C VAL A 302 0.66 -3.06 45.79
N SER A 303 -0.43 -3.59 46.35
CA SER A 303 -1.49 -2.81 47.00
C SER A 303 -1.21 -2.47 48.47
N GLY A 304 -0.04 -2.82 49.01
CA GLY A 304 0.43 -2.36 50.32
C GLY A 304 -0.44 -2.81 51.50
N GLY A 305 -0.37 -4.09 51.86
CA GLY A 305 -0.87 -4.57 53.15
C GLY A 305 0.07 -4.18 54.30
N GLY A 306 -0.35 -3.21 55.11
CA GLY A 306 0.45 -2.59 56.18
C GLY A 306 0.92 -3.54 57.31
N SER A 307 2.08 -3.16 57.87
CA SER A 307 2.65 -3.67 59.10
C SER A 307 1.70 -3.56 60.31
N ARG A 308 1.50 -4.67 61.02
CA ARG A 308 1.06 -4.80 62.44
C ARG A 308 1.24 -6.29 62.79
N GLY A 309 1.99 -6.77 63.79
CA GLY A 309 2.66 -6.19 64.95
C GLY A 309 2.46 -7.13 66.14
N GLY A 310 3.53 -7.79 66.61
CA GLY A 310 3.69 -8.39 67.96
C GLY A 310 2.89 -9.65 68.33
N TYR A 311 3.56 -10.74 68.77
CA TYR A 311 3.92 -11.02 70.17
C TYR A 311 4.96 -12.14 70.25
N SER A 312 6.08 -11.86 70.91
CA SER A 312 6.86 -12.86 71.64
C SER A 312 6.27 -13.00 73.04
N ALA A 313 5.88 -14.20 73.44
CA ALA A 313 5.76 -14.58 74.85
C ALA A 313 5.93 -16.09 75.00
N VAL A 314 7.00 -16.43 75.73
CA VAL A 314 7.40 -17.67 76.45
C VAL A 314 7.17 -19.04 75.82
#